data_AF-A0A957R6A5-F1
#
_entry.id   AF-A0A957R6A5-F1
#
_cell.length_a   1.000
_cell.length_b   1.000
_cell.length_c   1.000
_cell.angle_alpha   90.00
_cell.angle_beta   90.00
_cell.angle_gamma   90.00
#
_symmetry.space_group_name_H-M   'P 1'
#
loop_
_entity.id
_entity.type
_entity.pdbx_description
1 polymer ?
#
loop_
_entity_poly.entity_id
_entity_poly.type
_entity_poly.pdbx_seq_one_letter_code
_entity_poly.pdbx_strand_id
1 'polypeptide(L)'
;MWISLLWYALGFVIAVTPLLWVGWQQPDLFLGRTGQVSILSPDINQGDLWGTLFQHIFKSLGMFFWVGDDIIRHNPAGRPVFDILMAVPFLIGLGWSLRQWRTPAAGGLLLWSAVMLGPTILAEDAPHFLRAVAVLPAILMFPAIGLSRIASWPKLAKPWRLLVATTIMVGSLGLTIQDYFAVYGRQADTAYLFEAAARDLAEQINGEPTATAVYWDEGRYGTQWPSIQFFVQPEKRPLPLTNQPVQLPASWYLWPYDSAAVEQVAAAISGPAVVSATGGSLARGDLEPDPYPFFVRYTAEPDSIEKEVVVSFGQPSVGPQYVLNNPSFTIIEEKQSITVDLYWSTLAVAAERPAVTVFVHVLDTQTGMLIGQSDTIPAHGYWPSEWWTNNLIVHDQHTIELTIPFDSDSHHVLVGLYPVGQPDARLPIVNNTDEPTRDTWRITP
;
A
#
# COMPACT_ATOMS: atom_id res chain seq x y z
N MET A 1 -38.91 38.61 8.09
CA MET A 1 -37.95 37.90 8.97
C MET A 1 -38.60 36.67 9.62
N TRP A 2 -39.71 36.79 10.35
CA TRP A 2 -40.37 35.67 11.04
C TRP A 2 -40.90 34.53 10.13
N ILE A 3 -41.51 34.87 8.99
CA ILE A 3 -42.01 33.85 8.03
C ILE A 3 -40.84 33.04 7.43
N SER A 4 -39.71 33.71 7.13
CA SER A 4 -38.50 33.04 6.63
C SER A 4 -37.89 32.12 7.68
N LEU A 5 -37.91 32.51 8.96
CA LEU A 5 -37.51 31.67 10.09
C LEU A 5 -38.41 30.45 10.25
N LEU A 6 -39.72 30.60 10.06
CA LEU A 6 -40.67 29.48 10.11
C LEU A 6 -40.45 28.49 8.96
N TRP A 7 -40.25 28.97 7.73
CA TRP A 7 -39.92 28.10 6.60
C TRP A 7 -38.57 27.39 6.79
N TYR A 8 -37.57 28.09 7.33
CA TYR A 8 -36.29 27.49 7.69
C TYR A 8 -36.45 26.41 8.77
N ALA A 9 -37.16 26.71 9.86
CA ALA A 9 -37.39 25.75 10.94
C ALA A 9 -38.18 24.53 10.46
N LEU A 10 -39.21 24.73 9.62
CA LEU A 10 -39.97 23.63 9.02
C LEU A 10 -39.08 22.77 8.12
N GLY A 11 -38.28 23.39 7.26
CA GLY A 11 -37.31 22.69 6.41
C GLY A 11 -36.28 21.91 7.23
N PHE A 12 -35.74 22.52 8.30
CA PHE A 12 -34.82 21.87 9.24
C PHE A 12 -35.45 20.66 9.90
N VAL A 13 -36.67 20.80 10.45
CA VAL A 13 -37.39 19.68 11.09
C VAL A 13 -37.60 18.56 10.09
N ILE A 14 -38.12 18.85 8.90
CA ILE A 14 -38.35 17.82 7.86
C ILE A 14 -37.04 17.12 7.49
N ALA A 15 -35.95 17.87 7.30
CA ALA A 15 -34.65 17.31 6.94
C ALA A 15 -34.04 16.44 8.05
N VAL A 16 -34.23 16.82 9.31
CA VAL A 16 -33.62 16.15 10.48
C VAL A 16 -34.49 15.02 11.03
N THR A 17 -35.80 14.99 10.74
CA THR A 17 -36.74 13.98 11.26
C THR A 17 -36.32 12.54 10.97
N PRO A 18 -35.94 12.14 9.74
CA PRO A 18 -35.49 10.77 9.48
C PRO A 18 -34.27 10.37 10.30
N LEU A 19 -33.32 11.31 10.46
CA LEU A 19 -32.11 11.10 11.25
C LEU A 19 -32.44 10.91 12.73
N LEU A 20 -33.32 11.75 13.29
CA LEU A 20 -33.78 11.62 14.68
C LEU A 20 -34.55 10.33 14.91
N TRP A 21 -35.37 9.92 13.94
CA TRP A 21 -36.12 8.67 14.01
C TRP A 21 -35.19 7.45 14.09
N VAL A 22 -34.17 7.39 13.22
CA VAL A 22 -33.15 6.32 13.26
C VAL A 22 -32.35 6.40 14.56
N GLY A 23 -31.93 7.59 14.98
CA GLY A 23 -31.18 7.76 16.23
C GLY A 23 -31.96 7.38 17.48
N TRP A 24 -33.29 7.51 17.44
CA TRP A 24 -34.16 7.02 18.50
C TRP A 24 -34.29 5.49 18.50
N GLN A 25 -34.41 4.86 17.32
CA GLN A 25 -34.55 3.40 17.24
C GLN A 25 -33.23 2.65 17.48
N GLN A 26 -32.10 3.22 17.08
CA GLN A 26 -30.79 2.59 17.17
C GLN A 26 -29.78 3.60 17.74
N PRO A 27 -29.85 3.91 19.05
CA PRO A 27 -28.98 4.90 19.70
C PRO A 27 -27.49 4.56 19.54
N ASP A 28 -27.16 3.27 19.51
CA ASP A 28 -25.79 2.78 19.39
C ASP A 28 -25.14 3.17 18.05
N LEU A 29 -25.93 3.30 16.97
CA LEU A 29 -25.41 3.78 15.68
C LEU A 29 -24.91 5.23 15.74
N PHE A 30 -25.48 6.06 16.62
CA PHE A 30 -25.11 7.48 16.76
C PHE A 30 -24.11 7.71 17.90
N LEU A 31 -24.32 7.07 19.04
CA LEU A 31 -23.57 7.34 20.27
C LEU A 31 -22.42 6.37 20.52
N GLY A 32 -22.40 5.19 19.88
CA GLY A 32 -21.37 4.18 20.11
C GLY A 32 -19.95 4.69 19.84
N ARG A 33 -19.73 5.25 18.65
CA ARG A 33 -18.43 5.87 18.29
C ARG A 33 -18.14 7.13 19.10
N THR A 34 -19.15 7.96 19.36
CA THR A 34 -19.00 9.22 20.13
C THR A 34 -18.52 8.94 21.55
N GLY A 35 -19.04 7.88 22.19
CA GLY A 35 -18.60 7.47 23.53
C GLY A 35 -17.16 6.98 23.57
N GLN A 36 -16.69 6.29 22.53
CA GLN A 36 -15.33 5.75 22.45
C GLN A 36 -14.28 6.83 22.25
N VAL A 37 -14.56 7.81 21.38
CA VAL A 37 -13.58 8.86 21.02
C VAL A 37 -13.68 10.09 21.91
N SER A 38 -14.62 10.16 22.86
CA SER A 38 -14.76 11.34 23.71
C SER A 38 -13.68 11.38 24.79
N ILE A 39 -13.22 12.57 25.15
CA ILE A 39 -12.38 12.75 26.36
C ILE A 39 -13.08 12.29 27.66
N LEU A 40 -14.39 12.13 27.65
CA LEU A 40 -15.14 11.58 28.79
C LEU A 40 -14.94 10.07 28.94
N SER A 41 -14.47 9.38 27.90
CA SER A 41 -14.13 7.97 27.95
C SER A 41 -12.90 7.74 28.84
N PRO A 42 -12.97 6.79 29.78
CA PRO A 42 -11.80 6.37 30.56
C PRO A 42 -10.63 5.89 29.70
N ASP A 43 -10.90 5.34 28.52
CA ASP A 43 -9.87 4.86 27.59
C ASP A 43 -9.03 6.02 27.05
N ILE A 44 -9.63 7.20 26.91
CA ILE A 44 -8.97 8.41 26.37
C ILE A 44 -8.33 9.23 27.48
N ASN A 45 -9.05 9.46 28.58
CA ASN A 45 -8.52 10.30 29.66
C ASN A 45 -7.63 9.56 30.65
N GLN A 46 -7.64 8.22 30.66
CA GLN A 46 -6.82 7.38 31.55
C GLN A 46 -6.96 7.75 33.04
N GLY A 47 -8.09 8.31 33.45
CA GLY A 47 -8.35 8.79 34.80
C GLY A 47 -8.03 10.27 35.08
N ASP A 48 -7.45 11.01 34.12
CA ASP A 48 -7.13 12.45 34.25
C ASP A 48 -7.85 13.32 33.21
N LEU A 49 -9.17 13.50 33.39
CA LEU A 49 -9.99 14.29 32.48
C LEU A 49 -9.49 15.74 32.28
N TRP A 50 -9.08 16.40 33.37
CA TRP A 50 -8.66 17.80 33.30
C TRP A 50 -7.30 17.94 32.62
N GLY A 51 -6.35 17.04 32.93
CA GLY A 51 -5.07 16.98 32.23
C GLY A 51 -5.25 16.75 30.74
N THR A 52 -6.08 15.78 30.33
CA THR A 52 -6.43 15.53 28.93
C THR A 52 -7.05 16.75 28.27
N LEU A 53 -8.02 17.40 28.92
CA LEU A 53 -8.65 18.61 28.37
C LEU A 53 -7.62 19.73 28.13
N PHE A 54 -6.74 20.02 29.10
CA PHE A 54 -5.70 21.03 28.93
C PHE A 54 -4.71 20.66 27.82
N GLN A 55 -4.26 19.41 27.79
CA GLN A 55 -3.38 18.92 26.73
C GLN A 55 -4.03 19.08 25.35
N HIS A 56 -5.29 18.70 25.20
CA HIS A 56 -6.03 18.82 23.95
C HIS A 56 -6.19 20.29 23.54
N ILE A 57 -6.50 21.20 24.48
CA ILE A 57 -6.53 22.64 24.21
C ILE A 57 -5.17 23.12 23.69
N PHE A 58 -4.06 22.79 24.35
CA PHE A 58 -2.74 23.23 23.93
C PHE A 58 -2.34 22.65 22.57
N LYS A 59 -2.62 21.37 22.32
CA LYS A 59 -2.38 20.73 21.04
C LYS A 59 -3.23 21.34 19.92
N SER A 60 -4.53 21.53 20.14
CA SER A 60 -5.46 22.16 19.17
C SER A 60 -5.11 23.62 18.89
N LEU A 61 -4.58 24.38 19.85
CA LEU A 61 -4.09 25.74 19.60
C LEU A 61 -2.71 25.73 18.93
N GLY A 62 -1.85 24.78 19.31
CA GLY A 62 -0.52 24.57 18.74
C GLY A 62 -0.55 24.14 17.27
N MET A 63 -1.62 23.45 16.84
CA MET A 63 -1.78 22.97 15.47
C MET A 63 -1.69 24.06 14.40
N PHE A 64 -1.94 25.31 14.77
CA PHE A 64 -1.88 26.41 13.82
C PHE A 64 -0.47 26.84 13.42
N PHE A 65 0.56 26.62 14.26
CA PHE A 65 1.92 27.13 14.01
C PHE A 65 3.06 26.31 14.60
N TRP A 66 2.79 25.28 15.42
CA TRP A 66 3.80 24.48 16.12
C TRP A 66 3.87 23.04 15.61
N VAL A 67 2.88 22.20 15.95
CA VAL A 67 2.78 20.79 15.51
C VAL A 67 1.31 20.52 15.19
N GLY A 68 1.06 20.09 13.96
CA GLY A 68 -0.26 19.77 13.42
C GLY A 68 -0.77 18.38 13.81
N ASP A 69 -1.74 17.91 13.04
CA ASP A 69 -2.30 16.55 13.12
C ASP A 69 -1.26 15.54 12.61
N ASP A 70 -1.05 14.46 13.34
CA ASP A 70 -0.10 13.39 13.00
C ASP A 70 -0.75 12.29 12.15
N ILE A 71 -2.07 12.31 11.96
CA ILE A 71 -2.79 11.37 11.12
C ILE A 71 -2.51 11.69 9.65
N ILE A 72 -1.62 10.91 9.05
CA ILE A 72 -1.16 11.04 7.65
C ILE A 72 -2.34 11.13 6.67
N ARG A 73 -3.46 10.43 6.92
CA ARG A 73 -4.65 10.46 6.06
C ARG A 73 -5.25 11.86 5.87
N HIS A 74 -5.01 12.79 6.80
CA HIS A 74 -5.55 14.15 6.74
C HIS A 74 -4.61 15.15 6.07
N ASN A 75 -3.31 15.07 6.32
CA ASN A 75 -2.28 16.00 5.83
C ASN A 75 -0.87 15.41 6.09
N PRO A 76 0.23 16.01 5.59
CA PRO A 76 1.57 15.60 6.01
C PRO A 76 1.69 15.61 7.55
N ALA A 77 2.16 14.50 8.13
CA ALA A 77 2.17 14.28 9.57
C ALA A 77 2.89 15.41 10.32
N GLY A 78 2.27 15.92 11.37
CA GLY A 78 2.83 16.93 12.26
C GLY A 78 2.95 18.32 11.64
N ARG A 79 2.61 18.50 10.36
CA ARG A 79 2.70 19.79 9.68
C ARG A 79 1.64 20.76 10.22
N PRO A 80 2.02 21.93 10.76
CA PRO A 80 1.05 22.92 11.22
C PRO A 80 0.17 23.45 10.09
N VAL A 81 -1.01 23.97 10.44
CA VAL A 81 -1.95 24.58 9.48
C VAL A 81 -1.28 25.74 8.73
N PHE A 82 -0.51 26.57 9.42
CA PHE A 82 0.27 27.63 8.82
C PHE A 82 1.77 27.32 8.96
N ASP A 83 2.46 27.30 7.82
CA ASP A 83 3.92 27.26 7.80
C ASP A 83 4.54 28.49 8.47
N ILE A 84 5.85 28.47 8.69
CA ILE A 84 6.60 29.54 9.37
C ILE A 84 6.34 30.94 8.77
N LEU A 85 6.11 31.04 7.46
CA LEU A 85 5.87 32.32 6.77
C LEU A 85 4.48 32.85 7.05
N MET A 86 3.47 31.97 7.16
CA MET A 86 2.08 32.33 7.45
C MET A 86 1.75 32.37 8.95
N ALA A 87 2.54 31.70 9.80
CA ALA A 87 2.41 31.72 11.24
C ALA A 87 2.54 33.15 11.82
N VAL A 88 3.50 33.94 11.31
CA VAL A 88 3.71 35.32 11.76
C VAL A 88 2.51 36.22 11.42
N PRO A 89 2.03 36.31 10.17
CA PRO A 89 0.78 37.00 9.85
C PRO A 89 -0.42 36.48 10.67
N PHE A 90 -0.54 35.17 10.84
CA PHE A 90 -1.61 34.57 11.65
C PHE A 90 -1.60 35.14 13.09
N LEU A 91 -0.46 35.13 13.78
CA LEU A 91 -0.32 35.65 15.13
C LEU A 91 -0.60 37.16 15.21
N ILE A 92 -0.15 37.93 14.22
CA ILE A 92 -0.44 39.38 14.13
C ILE A 92 -1.95 39.62 14.01
N GLY A 93 -2.61 38.89 13.12
CA GLY A 93 -4.05 39.02 12.90
C GLY A 93 -4.88 38.56 14.09
N LEU A 94 -4.50 37.44 14.72
CA LEU A 94 -5.12 36.94 15.94
C LEU A 94 -4.97 37.97 17.07
N GLY A 95 -3.76 38.48 17.30
CA GLY A 95 -3.50 39.51 18.31
C GLY A 95 -4.27 40.81 18.04
N TRP A 96 -4.44 41.20 16.78
CA TRP A 96 -5.28 42.34 16.41
C TRP A 96 -6.76 42.09 16.71
N SER A 97 -7.28 40.92 16.32
CA SER A 97 -8.67 40.54 16.56
C SER A 97 -8.98 40.44 18.05
N LEU A 98 -8.05 39.91 18.86
CA LEU A 98 -8.15 39.87 20.32
C LEU A 98 -8.22 41.27 20.94
N ARG A 99 -7.46 42.24 20.42
CA ARG A 99 -7.58 43.64 20.88
C ARG A 99 -8.92 44.26 20.51
N GLN A 100 -9.47 43.87 19.36
CA GLN A 100 -10.73 44.37 18.81
C GLN A 100 -11.94 43.49 19.12
N TRP A 101 -11.85 42.58 20.09
CA TRP A 101 -12.87 41.56 20.38
C TRP A 101 -14.28 42.12 20.64
N ARG A 102 -14.37 43.39 21.05
CA ARG A 102 -15.65 44.10 21.26
C ARG A 102 -16.32 44.55 19.95
N THR A 103 -15.61 44.52 18.83
CA THR A 103 -16.20 44.78 17.52
C THR A 103 -16.94 43.52 17.04
N PRO A 104 -18.18 43.63 16.53
CA PRO A 104 -18.98 42.46 16.18
C PRO A 104 -18.28 41.49 15.21
N ALA A 105 -17.53 42.02 14.24
CA ALA A 105 -16.80 41.20 13.27
C ALA A 105 -15.64 40.41 13.90
N ALA A 106 -14.78 41.06 14.69
CA ALA A 106 -13.65 40.36 15.33
C ALA A 106 -14.12 39.42 16.45
N GLY A 107 -15.11 39.85 17.25
CA GLY A 107 -15.74 39.02 18.26
C GLY A 107 -16.40 37.77 17.65
N GLY A 108 -17.08 37.91 16.51
CA GLY A 108 -17.66 36.81 15.76
C GLY A 108 -16.62 35.80 15.26
N LEU A 109 -15.49 36.27 14.72
CA LEU A 109 -14.39 35.39 14.28
C LEU A 109 -13.77 34.61 15.45
N LEU A 110 -13.54 35.27 16.58
CA LEU A 110 -12.99 34.64 17.78
C LEU A 110 -13.97 33.63 18.37
N LEU A 111 -15.25 33.97 18.47
CA LEU A 111 -16.30 33.08 18.95
C LEU A 111 -16.45 31.86 18.04
N TRP A 112 -16.50 32.06 16.73
CA TRP A 112 -16.54 30.97 15.76
C TRP A 112 -15.35 30.05 15.94
N SER A 113 -14.14 30.61 16.04
CA SER A 113 -12.92 29.82 16.21
C SER A 113 -12.95 29.01 17.50
N ALA A 114 -13.38 29.61 18.62
CA ALA A 114 -13.49 28.93 19.89
C ALA A 114 -14.52 27.79 19.87
N VAL A 115 -15.70 28.03 19.30
CA VAL A 115 -16.77 27.02 19.21
C VAL A 115 -16.38 25.87 18.27
N MET A 116 -15.83 26.19 17.09
CA MET A 116 -15.49 25.19 16.09
C MET A 116 -14.20 24.42 16.39
N LEU A 117 -13.41 24.84 17.38
CA LEU A 117 -12.34 24.03 17.97
C LEU A 117 -12.86 23.00 18.98
N GLY A 118 -14.09 23.15 19.47
CA GLY A 118 -14.70 22.25 20.46
C GLY A 118 -14.60 20.76 20.07
N PRO A 119 -15.00 20.35 18.85
CA PRO A 119 -14.97 18.94 18.46
C PRO A 119 -13.57 18.30 18.47
N THR A 120 -12.51 19.03 18.11
CA THR A 120 -11.14 18.49 18.21
C THR A 120 -10.64 18.46 19.65
N ILE A 121 -11.04 19.41 20.50
CA ILE A 121 -10.61 19.47 21.90
C ILE A 121 -11.29 18.36 22.71
N LEU A 122 -12.55 18.06 22.43
CA LEU A 122 -13.39 17.12 23.19
C LEU A 122 -13.32 15.67 22.67
N ALA A 123 -12.51 15.41 21.65
CA ALA A 123 -12.32 14.08 21.08
C ALA A 123 -10.86 13.63 21.24
N GLU A 124 -10.65 12.33 21.04
CA GLU A 124 -9.36 11.64 20.91
C GLU A 124 -8.49 12.28 19.81
N ASP A 125 -7.19 11.96 19.82
CA ASP A 125 -6.22 12.37 18.81
C ASP A 125 -6.15 13.89 18.58
N ALA A 126 -6.35 14.71 19.61
CA ALA A 126 -6.10 16.13 19.48
C ALA A 126 -4.59 16.37 19.18
N PRO A 127 -4.22 17.21 18.19
CA PRO A 127 -5.12 17.93 17.30
C PRO A 127 -5.59 17.06 16.11
N HIS A 128 -6.87 17.17 15.73
CA HIS A 128 -7.45 16.37 14.65
C HIS A 128 -8.07 17.27 13.58
N PHE A 129 -7.49 17.33 12.38
CA PHE A 129 -7.87 18.28 11.34
C PHE A 129 -9.27 18.06 10.79
N LEU A 130 -9.68 16.81 10.56
CA LEU A 130 -11.05 16.52 10.11
C LEU A 130 -12.10 16.98 11.13
N ARG A 131 -11.86 16.80 12.44
CA ARG A 131 -12.76 17.27 13.51
C ARG A 131 -12.73 18.79 13.66
N ALA A 132 -11.62 19.44 13.30
CA ALA A 132 -11.47 20.89 13.31
C ALA A 132 -11.89 21.57 12.00
N VAL A 133 -12.34 20.84 10.97
CA VAL A 133 -12.57 21.37 9.61
C VAL A 133 -13.47 22.61 9.57
N ALA A 134 -14.45 22.69 10.48
CA ALA A 134 -15.38 23.82 10.58
C ALA A 134 -14.72 25.15 11.01
N VAL A 135 -13.48 25.12 11.54
CA VAL A 135 -12.74 26.32 11.92
C VAL A 135 -12.19 27.08 10.70
N LEU A 136 -12.02 26.41 9.56
CA LEU A 136 -11.30 26.92 8.39
C LEU A 136 -11.76 28.31 7.91
N PRO A 137 -13.07 28.61 7.78
CA PRO A 137 -13.50 29.92 7.29
C PRO A 137 -13.04 31.08 8.19
N ALA A 138 -13.07 30.89 9.52
CA ALA A 138 -12.64 31.93 10.46
C ALA A 138 -11.12 32.00 10.57
N ILE A 139 -10.43 30.86 10.60
CA ILE A 139 -8.99 30.83 10.86
C ILE A 139 -8.19 31.48 9.72
N LEU A 140 -8.65 31.35 8.47
CA LEU A 140 -8.01 31.98 7.29
C LEU A 140 -8.10 33.51 7.30
N MET A 141 -9.03 34.09 8.08
CA MET A 141 -9.14 35.55 8.19
C MET A 141 -8.02 36.16 9.03
N PHE A 142 -7.49 35.44 10.03
CA PHE A 142 -6.40 35.95 10.85
C PHE A 142 -5.12 36.24 10.04
N PRO A 143 -4.54 35.32 9.25
CA PRO A 143 -3.36 35.65 8.45
C PRO A 143 -3.67 36.71 7.38
N ALA A 144 -4.88 36.76 6.83
CA ALA A 144 -5.28 37.83 5.90
C ALA A 144 -5.25 39.21 6.56
N ILE A 145 -5.78 39.33 7.79
CA ILE A 145 -5.68 40.55 8.61
C ILE A 145 -4.22 40.87 8.90
N GLY A 146 -3.40 39.88 9.28
CA GLY A 146 -1.98 40.07 9.55
C GLY A 146 -1.20 40.59 8.34
N LEU A 147 -1.38 39.96 7.17
CA LEU A 147 -0.80 40.40 5.91
C LEU A 147 -1.25 41.82 5.55
N SER A 148 -2.52 42.16 5.75
CA SER A 148 -3.03 43.52 5.55
C SER A 148 -2.32 44.54 6.47
N ARG A 149 -2.02 44.16 7.72
CA ARG A 149 -1.27 45.01 8.67
C ARG A 149 0.19 45.18 8.25
N ILE A 150 0.84 44.12 7.77
CA ILE A 150 2.21 44.20 7.21
C ILE A 150 2.20 45.10 5.96
N ALA A 151 1.25 44.89 5.05
CA ALA A 151 1.10 45.64 3.80
C ALA A 151 0.78 47.14 4.04
N SER A 152 0.18 47.49 5.18
CA SER A 152 -0.15 48.87 5.55
C SER A 152 0.86 49.53 6.50
N TRP A 153 1.99 48.86 6.83
CA TRP A 153 2.93 49.36 7.84
C TRP A 153 3.59 50.70 7.47
N PRO A 154 3.26 51.83 8.14
CA PRO A 154 3.66 53.19 7.74
C PRO A 154 5.17 53.45 7.54
N LYS A 155 6.05 52.62 8.11
CA LYS A 155 7.51 52.84 8.07
C LYS A 155 8.20 52.35 6.80
N LEU A 156 7.58 51.47 6.02
CA LEU A 156 8.17 50.94 4.77
C LEU A 156 7.65 51.72 3.55
N ALA A 157 8.32 51.79 2.40
CA ALA A 157 7.68 52.35 1.21
C ALA A 157 6.64 51.39 0.61
N LYS A 158 5.60 51.91 -0.06
CA LYS A 158 4.52 51.09 -0.68
C LYS A 158 5.01 49.88 -1.49
N PRO A 159 5.98 49.99 -2.44
CA PRO A 159 6.41 48.83 -3.22
C PRO A 159 7.04 47.73 -2.35
N TRP A 160 7.81 48.11 -1.31
CA TRP A 160 8.41 47.17 -0.39
C TRP A 160 7.38 46.43 0.47
N ARG A 161 6.31 47.12 0.91
CA ARG A 161 5.26 46.46 1.73
C ARG A 161 4.51 45.39 0.93
N LEU A 162 4.20 45.71 -0.34
CA LEU A 162 3.56 44.77 -1.25
C LEU A 162 4.50 43.62 -1.59
N LEU A 163 5.77 43.91 -1.90
CA LEU A 163 6.78 42.88 -2.16
C LEU A 163 6.88 41.91 -0.99
N VAL A 164 7.01 42.39 0.25
CA VAL A 164 7.09 41.53 1.44
C VAL A 164 5.85 40.64 1.58
N ALA A 165 4.65 41.21 1.47
CA ALA A 165 3.41 40.44 1.57
C ALA A 165 3.30 39.39 0.47
N THR A 166 3.63 39.74 -0.78
CA THR A 166 3.63 38.82 -1.91
C THR A 166 4.69 37.73 -1.75
N THR A 167 5.91 38.06 -1.31
CA THR A 167 6.98 37.09 -1.06
C THR A 167 6.59 36.10 0.02
N ILE A 168 5.95 36.54 1.11
CA ILE A 168 5.41 35.64 2.15
C ILE A 168 4.41 34.66 1.54
N MET A 169 3.44 35.15 0.76
CA MET A 169 2.41 34.29 0.15
C MET A 169 2.99 33.31 -0.87
N VAL A 170 3.87 33.79 -1.77
CA VAL A 170 4.51 32.94 -2.79
C VAL A 170 5.45 31.92 -2.13
N GLY A 171 6.19 32.33 -1.10
CA GLY A 171 7.04 31.42 -0.32
C GLY A 171 6.23 30.33 0.38
N SER A 172 5.12 30.68 1.04
CA SER A 172 4.22 29.74 1.70
C SER A 172 3.58 28.76 0.70
N LEU A 173 3.20 29.24 -0.48
CA LEU A 173 2.74 28.38 -1.57
C LEU A 173 3.84 27.41 -2.03
N GLY A 174 5.07 27.88 -2.20
CA GLY A 174 6.22 27.04 -2.55
C GLY A 174 6.50 25.95 -1.52
N LEU A 175 6.51 26.30 -0.23
CA LEU A 175 6.64 25.33 0.87
C LEU A 175 5.52 24.30 0.85
N THR A 176 4.27 24.75 0.68
CA THR A 176 3.11 23.85 0.61
C THR A 176 3.19 22.89 -0.58
N ILE A 177 3.63 23.36 -1.74
CA ILE A 177 3.84 22.50 -2.92
C ILE A 177 4.92 21.45 -2.63
N GLN A 178 6.04 21.84 -2.02
CA GLN A 178 7.11 20.92 -1.68
C GLN A 178 6.65 19.87 -0.66
N ASP A 179 6.02 20.30 0.44
CA ASP A 179 5.53 19.41 1.49
C ASP A 179 4.48 18.43 0.96
N TYR A 180 3.55 18.92 0.12
CA TYR A 180 2.46 18.10 -0.39
C TYR A 180 2.88 17.15 -1.51
N PHE A 181 3.62 17.63 -2.51
CA PHE A 181 3.91 16.82 -3.71
C PHE A 181 5.27 16.12 -3.67
N ALA A 182 6.28 16.69 -3.00
CA ALA A 182 7.62 16.10 -2.97
C ALA A 182 7.85 15.22 -1.74
N VAL A 183 7.19 15.53 -0.61
CA VAL A 183 7.28 14.74 0.62
C VAL A 183 6.07 13.82 0.74
N TYR A 184 4.89 14.37 1.03
CA TYR A 184 3.69 13.59 1.34
C TYR A 184 3.24 12.68 0.19
N GLY A 185 3.07 13.21 -1.02
CA GLY A 185 2.66 12.43 -2.18
C GLY A 185 3.67 11.36 -2.65
N ARG A 186 4.88 11.31 -2.08
CA ARG A 186 5.89 10.28 -2.36
C ARG A 186 6.08 9.27 -1.22
N GLN A 187 5.41 9.47 -0.09
CA GLN A 187 5.47 8.53 1.03
C GLN A 187 4.65 7.27 0.73
N ALA A 188 5.25 6.09 0.86
CA ALA A 188 4.57 4.81 0.66
C ALA A 188 3.32 4.65 1.55
N ASP A 189 3.37 5.19 2.78
CA ASP A 189 2.27 5.17 3.73
C ASP A 189 0.98 5.81 3.19
N THR A 190 1.10 6.83 2.34
CA THR A 190 -0.09 7.44 1.72
C THR A 190 -0.80 6.45 0.80
N ALA A 191 -0.05 5.65 0.04
CA ALA A 191 -0.64 4.65 -0.85
C ALA A 191 -1.41 3.57 -0.06
N TYR A 192 -0.89 3.14 1.10
CA TYR A 192 -1.56 2.15 1.95
C TYR A 192 -2.88 2.69 2.54
N LEU A 193 -2.86 3.92 3.06
CA LEU A 193 -4.03 4.54 3.70
C LEU A 193 -5.16 4.86 2.73
N PHE A 194 -4.85 5.05 1.45
CA PHE A 194 -5.82 5.30 0.37
C PHE A 194 -6.10 4.06 -0.48
N GLU A 195 -5.81 2.87 0.04
CA GLU A 195 -6.18 1.58 -0.58
C GLU A 195 -5.61 1.40 -2.00
N ALA A 196 -4.42 1.92 -2.28
CA ALA A 196 -3.82 1.87 -3.62
C ALA A 196 -3.73 0.43 -4.16
N ALA A 197 -3.41 -0.54 -3.30
CA ALA A 197 -3.34 -1.95 -3.70
C ALA A 197 -4.68 -2.53 -4.20
N ALA A 198 -5.82 -2.02 -3.70
CA ALA A 198 -7.14 -2.43 -4.16
C ALA A 198 -7.42 -1.91 -5.58
N ARG A 199 -6.99 -0.67 -5.87
CA ARG A 199 -7.00 -0.13 -7.22
C ARG A 199 -6.08 -0.91 -8.14
N ASP A 200 -4.85 -1.19 -7.72
CA ASP A 200 -3.86 -1.91 -8.53
C ASP A 200 -4.34 -3.32 -8.88
N LEU A 201 -4.97 -4.02 -7.94
CA LEU A 201 -5.63 -5.30 -8.20
C LEU A 201 -6.69 -5.16 -9.30
N ALA A 202 -7.56 -4.14 -9.23
CA ALA A 202 -8.57 -3.90 -10.26
C ALA A 202 -7.94 -3.58 -11.62
N GLU A 203 -6.85 -2.81 -11.63
CA GLU A 203 -6.11 -2.44 -12.83
C GLU A 203 -5.45 -3.66 -13.49
N GLN A 204 -4.89 -4.59 -12.69
CA GLN A 204 -4.38 -5.86 -13.19
C GLN A 204 -5.48 -6.75 -13.77
N ILE A 205 -6.62 -6.88 -13.09
CA ILE A 205 -7.79 -7.62 -13.60
C ILE A 205 -8.26 -7.05 -14.95
N ASN A 206 -8.33 -5.73 -15.05
CA ASN A 206 -8.72 -5.05 -16.29
C ASN A 206 -7.69 -5.24 -17.41
N GLY A 207 -6.41 -5.40 -17.06
CA GLY A 207 -5.31 -5.66 -17.98
C GLY A 207 -5.23 -7.09 -18.49
N GLU A 208 -5.95 -8.04 -17.89
CA GLU A 208 -5.94 -9.44 -18.33
C GLU A 208 -6.42 -9.56 -19.80
N PRO A 209 -5.88 -10.51 -20.59
CA PRO A 209 -6.37 -10.76 -21.94
C PRO A 209 -7.87 -11.10 -21.96
N THR A 210 -8.62 -10.69 -22.99
CA THR A 210 -10.08 -10.95 -23.08
C THR A 210 -10.43 -12.43 -23.02
N ALA A 211 -9.55 -13.31 -23.50
CA ALA A 211 -9.75 -14.76 -23.47
C ALA A 211 -9.48 -15.39 -22.08
N THR A 212 -8.92 -14.63 -21.12
CA THR A 212 -8.51 -15.14 -19.82
C THR A 212 -9.66 -15.07 -18.82
N ALA A 213 -10.03 -16.23 -18.27
CA ALA A 213 -10.99 -16.29 -17.18
C ALA A 213 -10.36 -15.78 -15.88
N VAL A 214 -10.99 -14.83 -15.20
CA VAL A 214 -10.48 -14.22 -13.98
C VAL A 214 -11.25 -14.73 -12.78
N TYR A 215 -10.52 -15.20 -11.76
CA TYR A 215 -11.05 -15.71 -10.51
C TYR A 215 -10.46 -14.95 -9.32
N TRP A 216 -11.20 -14.89 -8.22
CA TRP A 216 -10.72 -14.23 -7.00
C TRP A 216 -11.37 -14.78 -5.74
N ASP A 217 -10.80 -14.45 -4.58
CA ASP A 217 -11.47 -14.63 -3.29
C ASP A 217 -12.63 -13.61 -3.15
N GLU A 218 -13.84 -14.04 -3.52
CA GLU A 218 -15.05 -13.20 -3.47
C GLU A 218 -15.39 -12.76 -2.04
N GLY A 219 -15.16 -13.62 -1.04
CA GLY A 219 -15.40 -13.28 0.37
C GLY A 219 -14.50 -12.12 0.80
N ARG A 220 -13.23 -12.17 0.43
CA ARG A 220 -12.25 -11.12 0.70
C ARG A 220 -12.48 -9.87 -0.12
N TYR A 221 -12.25 -9.95 -1.43
CA TYR A 221 -12.19 -8.78 -2.31
C TYR A 221 -13.58 -8.29 -2.73
N GLY A 222 -14.55 -9.19 -2.80
CA GLY A 222 -15.93 -8.82 -3.12
C GLY A 222 -16.66 -8.15 -1.97
N THR A 223 -16.49 -8.64 -0.72
CA THR A 223 -17.28 -8.12 0.42
C THR A 223 -16.51 -7.16 1.33
N GLN A 224 -15.23 -7.41 1.60
CA GLN A 224 -14.45 -6.58 2.53
C GLN A 224 -13.82 -5.37 1.83
N TRP A 225 -13.66 -5.42 0.51
CA TRP A 225 -13.08 -4.36 -0.32
C TRP A 225 -14.02 -3.95 -1.47
N PRO A 226 -15.23 -3.44 -1.14
CA PRO A 226 -16.25 -3.14 -2.15
C PRO A 226 -15.81 -2.09 -3.18
N SER A 227 -14.81 -1.26 -2.86
CA SER A 227 -14.20 -0.29 -3.78
C SER A 227 -13.69 -0.93 -5.07
N ILE A 228 -13.15 -2.16 -5.01
CA ILE A 228 -12.59 -2.87 -6.17
C ILE A 228 -13.65 -3.05 -7.26
N GLN A 229 -14.90 -3.36 -6.88
CA GLN A 229 -15.99 -3.61 -7.82
C GLN A 229 -16.34 -2.38 -8.69
N PHE A 230 -16.03 -1.17 -8.22
CA PHE A 230 -16.26 0.06 -8.98
C PHE A 230 -15.15 0.35 -9.98
N PHE A 231 -13.96 -0.25 -9.81
CA PHE A 231 -12.82 -0.07 -10.69
C PHE A 231 -12.70 -1.19 -11.74
N VAL A 232 -13.24 -2.37 -11.47
CA VAL A 232 -13.25 -3.48 -12.44
C VAL A 232 -14.28 -3.21 -13.54
N GLN A 233 -13.87 -3.41 -14.80
CA GLN A 233 -14.74 -3.27 -15.96
C GLN A 233 -15.84 -4.35 -15.95
N PRO A 234 -17.08 -4.04 -16.36
CA PRO A 234 -18.19 -5.00 -16.31
C PRO A 234 -17.94 -6.33 -17.03
N GLU A 235 -17.18 -6.31 -18.12
CA GLU A 235 -16.81 -7.47 -18.95
C GLU A 235 -15.73 -8.35 -18.30
N LYS A 236 -15.01 -7.81 -17.31
CA LYS A 236 -13.88 -8.42 -16.60
C LYS A 236 -14.22 -8.83 -15.18
N ARG A 237 -15.52 -8.87 -14.85
CA ARG A 237 -15.97 -9.20 -13.51
C ARG A 237 -15.43 -10.59 -13.10
N PRO A 238 -14.67 -10.69 -11.99
CA PRO A 238 -14.10 -11.95 -11.55
C PRO A 238 -15.18 -12.94 -11.12
N LEU A 239 -14.87 -14.21 -11.32
CA LEU A 239 -15.65 -15.33 -10.85
C LEU A 239 -15.16 -15.78 -9.46
N PRO A 240 -16.02 -16.37 -8.61
CA PRO A 240 -15.58 -16.95 -7.34
C PRO A 240 -14.67 -18.16 -7.58
N LEU A 241 -13.82 -18.45 -6.59
CA LEU A 241 -12.97 -19.66 -6.62
C LEU A 241 -13.79 -20.93 -6.80
N THR A 242 -13.18 -21.90 -7.47
CA THR A 242 -13.80 -23.19 -7.80
C THR A 242 -12.78 -24.30 -7.76
N ASN A 243 -13.20 -25.48 -7.31
CA ASN A 243 -12.41 -26.72 -7.35
C ASN A 243 -12.67 -27.52 -8.62
N GLN A 244 -13.57 -27.05 -9.48
CA GLN A 244 -13.86 -27.69 -10.76
C GLN A 244 -12.79 -27.31 -11.78
N PRO A 245 -12.46 -28.22 -12.71
CA PRO A 245 -11.60 -27.90 -13.84
C PRO A 245 -12.01 -26.62 -14.56
N VAL A 246 -11.07 -25.70 -14.75
CA VAL A 246 -11.31 -24.46 -15.50
C VAL A 246 -10.73 -24.53 -16.90
N GLN A 247 -11.28 -23.73 -17.80
CA GLN A 247 -10.72 -23.55 -19.14
C GLN A 247 -9.55 -22.55 -19.08
N LEU A 248 -8.43 -22.91 -19.70
CA LEU A 248 -7.25 -22.04 -19.81
C LEU A 248 -7.33 -21.17 -21.09
N PRO A 249 -6.79 -19.94 -21.10
CA PRO A 249 -6.02 -19.32 -20.00
C PRO A 249 -6.90 -18.83 -18.85
N ALA A 250 -6.36 -18.90 -17.63
CA ALA A 250 -7.02 -18.44 -16.42
C ALA A 250 -6.05 -17.70 -15.49
N SER A 251 -6.60 -16.80 -14.68
CA SER A 251 -5.86 -16.05 -13.68
C SER A 251 -6.63 -15.97 -12.36
N TRP A 252 -5.93 -16.07 -11.25
CA TRP A 252 -6.50 -16.01 -9.91
C TRP A 252 -5.83 -14.94 -9.07
N TYR A 253 -6.64 -14.12 -8.41
CA TYR A 253 -6.21 -13.09 -7.48
C TYR A 253 -6.57 -13.53 -6.07
N LEU A 254 -5.58 -13.99 -5.30
CA LEU A 254 -5.78 -14.59 -3.99
C LEU A 254 -5.06 -13.81 -2.90
N TRP A 255 -5.57 -13.93 -1.69
CA TRP A 255 -4.85 -13.51 -0.50
C TRP A 255 -3.69 -14.48 -0.22
N PRO A 256 -2.44 -13.99 -0.06
CA PRO A 256 -1.25 -14.85 0.04
C PRO A 256 -1.24 -15.82 1.22
N TYR A 257 -1.98 -15.52 2.29
CA TYR A 257 -1.95 -16.28 3.53
C TYR A 257 -3.09 -17.30 3.66
N ASP A 258 -3.90 -17.48 2.62
CA ASP A 258 -4.94 -18.52 2.58
C ASP A 258 -4.44 -19.73 1.76
N SER A 259 -3.78 -20.66 2.43
CA SER A 259 -3.25 -21.87 1.79
C SER A 259 -4.36 -22.74 1.17
N ALA A 260 -5.56 -22.72 1.74
CA ALA A 260 -6.67 -23.49 1.21
C ALA A 260 -7.11 -22.94 -0.14
N ALA A 261 -7.13 -21.62 -0.33
CA ALA A 261 -7.45 -21.01 -1.62
C ALA A 261 -6.46 -21.43 -2.72
N VAL A 262 -5.18 -21.56 -2.41
CA VAL A 262 -4.17 -21.96 -3.41
C VAL A 262 -4.28 -23.44 -3.78
N GLU A 263 -4.60 -24.32 -2.83
CA GLU A 263 -4.91 -25.73 -3.12
C GLU A 263 -6.10 -25.87 -4.09
N GLN A 264 -7.11 -25.00 -3.96
CA GLN A 264 -8.24 -24.97 -4.91
C GLN A 264 -7.77 -24.59 -6.32
N VAL A 265 -6.86 -23.63 -6.44
CA VAL A 265 -6.29 -23.23 -7.75
C VAL A 265 -5.50 -24.37 -8.36
N ALA A 266 -4.63 -25.04 -7.58
CA ALA A 266 -3.89 -26.20 -8.06
C ALA A 266 -4.83 -27.33 -8.53
N ALA A 267 -5.92 -27.59 -7.80
CA ALA A 267 -6.91 -28.60 -8.16
C ALA A 267 -7.74 -28.24 -9.41
N ALA A 268 -7.96 -26.94 -9.67
CA ALA A 268 -8.71 -26.47 -10.82
C ALA A 268 -7.94 -26.60 -12.16
N ILE A 269 -6.61 -26.75 -12.12
CA ILE A 269 -5.76 -26.90 -13.30
C ILE A 269 -5.61 -28.38 -13.65
N SER A 270 -6.51 -28.90 -14.48
CA SER A 270 -6.57 -30.34 -14.78
C SER A 270 -5.76 -30.78 -16.02
N GLY A 271 -5.31 -29.85 -16.86
CA GLY A 271 -4.65 -30.13 -18.13
C GLY A 271 -3.19 -29.68 -18.16
N PRO A 272 -2.44 -29.96 -19.25
CA PRO A 272 -1.10 -29.43 -19.46
C PRO A 272 -1.11 -27.90 -19.42
N ALA A 273 -0.32 -27.32 -18.52
CA ALA A 273 -0.31 -25.88 -18.32
C ALA A 273 1.06 -25.33 -17.94
N VAL A 274 1.31 -24.08 -18.35
CA VAL A 274 2.37 -23.24 -17.78
C VAL A 274 1.76 -22.41 -16.68
N VAL A 275 2.28 -22.53 -15.46
CA VAL A 275 1.80 -21.80 -14.29
C VAL A 275 2.85 -20.83 -13.79
N SER A 276 2.40 -19.67 -13.33
CA SER A 276 3.27 -18.68 -12.69
C SER A 276 2.54 -18.05 -11.51
N ALA A 277 3.30 -17.48 -10.58
CA ALA A 277 2.75 -16.69 -9.49
C ALA A 277 3.57 -15.41 -9.30
N THR A 278 2.88 -14.28 -9.09
CA THR A 278 3.53 -12.98 -8.91
C THR A 278 2.87 -12.23 -7.76
N GLY A 279 3.68 -11.71 -6.84
CA GLY A 279 3.20 -10.89 -5.74
C GLY A 279 2.59 -9.56 -6.23
N GLY A 280 1.42 -9.21 -5.71
CA GLY A 280 0.77 -7.94 -5.96
C GLY A 280 1.32 -6.79 -5.12
N SER A 281 0.71 -5.62 -5.28
CA SER A 281 1.04 -4.42 -4.50
C SER A 281 0.88 -4.65 -3.00
N LEU A 282 1.71 -3.96 -2.21
CA LEU A 282 1.64 -4.05 -0.76
C LEU A 282 0.48 -3.23 -0.19
N ALA A 283 -0.13 -3.71 0.88
CA ALA A 283 -1.08 -3.01 1.72
C ALA A 283 -0.58 -2.97 3.17
N ARG A 284 -1.12 -2.05 3.96
CA ARG A 284 -0.90 -1.98 5.42
C ARG A 284 -2.14 -1.39 6.07
N GLY A 285 -2.72 -2.12 7.01
CA GLY A 285 -3.81 -1.62 7.86
C GLY A 285 -3.31 -0.63 8.91
N ASP A 286 -4.23 0.12 9.51
CA ASP A 286 -3.89 1.18 10.49
C ASP A 286 -3.15 0.63 11.74
N LEU A 287 -3.35 -0.64 12.09
CA LEU A 287 -2.75 -1.29 13.27
C LEU A 287 -1.60 -2.24 12.93
N GLU A 288 -1.25 -2.38 11.65
CA GLU A 288 -0.22 -3.31 11.21
C GLU A 288 1.14 -2.61 11.16
N PRO A 289 2.19 -3.21 11.75
CA PRO A 289 3.51 -2.58 11.80
C PRO A 289 4.20 -2.55 10.44
N ASP A 290 4.04 -3.63 9.67
CA ASP A 290 4.75 -3.86 8.42
C ASP A 290 3.76 -4.04 7.26
N PRO A 291 4.07 -3.53 6.06
CA PRO A 291 3.26 -3.77 4.88
C PRO A 291 3.36 -5.23 4.42
N TYR A 292 2.29 -5.75 3.84
CA TYR A 292 2.17 -7.12 3.37
C TYR A 292 1.60 -7.17 1.95
N PRO A 293 1.83 -8.23 1.16
CA PRO A 293 1.26 -8.34 -0.19
C PRO A 293 -0.26 -8.44 -0.14
N PHE A 294 -0.95 -7.51 -0.80
CA PHE A 294 -2.42 -7.45 -0.76
C PHE A 294 -3.08 -8.62 -1.50
N PHE A 295 -2.41 -9.12 -2.52
CA PHE A 295 -2.83 -10.27 -3.32
C PHE A 295 -1.61 -10.93 -3.96
N VAL A 296 -1.82 -12.14 -4.47
CA VAL A 296 -0.93 -12.83 -5.38
C VAL A 296 -1.73 -13.15 -6.64
N ARG A 297 -1.12 -12.87 -7.78
CA ARG A 297 -1.66 -13.21 -9.09
C ARG A 297 -1.07 -14.56 -9.50
N TYR A 298 -1.93 -15.56 -9.62
CA TYR A 298 -1.59 -16.86 -10.20
C TYR A 298 -2.10 -16.92 -11.63
N THR A 299 -1.31 -17.47 -12.54
CA THR A 299 -1.76 -17.72 -13.91
C THR A 299 -1.61 -19.18 -14.27
N ALA A 300 -2.46 -19.63 -15.18
CA ALA A 300 -2.31 -20.88 -15.89
C ALA A 300 -2.62 -20.65 -17.36
N GLU A 301 -1.65 -20.92 -18.21
CA GLU A 301 -1.79 -20.85 -19.67
C GLU A 301 -1.73 -22.26 -20.25
N PRO A 302 -2.41 -22.54 -21.38
CA PRO A 302 -2.25 -23.82 -22.07
C PRO A 302 -0.77 -24.09 -22.36
N ASP A 303 -0.31 -25.33 -22.13
CA ASP A 303 1.07 -25.72 -22.44
C ASP A 303 1.38 -25.46 -23.91
N SER A 304 2.20 -24.43 -24.15
CA SER A 304 2.62 -23.96 -25.47
C SER A 304 4.13 -23.85 -25.58
N ILE A 305 4.86 -24.24 -24.52
CA ILE A 305 6.32 -24.17 -24.48
C ILE A 305 6.89 -25.45 -25.08
N GLU A 306 7.71 -25.32 -26.11
CA GLU A 306 8.51 -26.43 -26.62
C GLU A 306 9.55 -26.81 -25.58
N LYS A 307 9.45 -28.01 -25.01
CA LYS A 307 10.30 -28.46 -23.90
C LYS A 307 11.66 -28.93 -24.43
N GLU A 308 12.71 -28.14 -24.24
CA GLU A 308 14.08 -28.62 -24.32
C GLU A 308 14.56 -28.96 -22.90
N VAL A 309 14.69 -30.25 -22.60
CA VAL A 309 15.21 -30.72 -21.31
C VAL A 309 16.69 -30.38 -21.25
N VAL A 310 17.03 -29.40 -20.41
CA VAL A 310 18.42 -28.94 -20.27
C VAL A 310 19.15 -29.74 -19.18
N VAL A 311 18.51 -29.91 -18.02
CA VAL A 311 19.13 -30.61 -16.89
C VAL A 311 18.07 -31.19 -15.95
N SER A 312 18.39 -32.33 -15.32
CA SER A 312 17.56 -32.98 -14.32
C SER A 312 18.29 -33.04 -12.98
N PHE A 313 17.58 -32.71 -11.90
CA PHE A 313 18.05 -32.79 -10.53
C PHE A 313 17.27 -33.85 -9.76
N GLY A 314 17.95 -34.55 -8.86
CA GLY A 314 17.28 -35.51 -7.99
C GLY A 314 18.24 -36.27 -7.10
N GLN A 315 17.68 -37.01 -6.15
CA GLN A 315 18.47 -37.88 -5.28
C GLN A 315 18.99 -39.07 -6.10
N PRO A 316 20.30 -39.43 -6.00
CA PRO A 316 20.88 -40.52 -6.78
C PRO A 316 20.17 -41.88 -6.59
N SER A 317 19.57 -42.11 -5.43
CA SER A 317 18.82 -43.34 -5.14
C SER A 317 17.39 -43.38 -5.69
N VAL A 318 16.87 -42.24 -6.16
CA VAL A 318 15.49 -42.09 -6.66
C VAL A 318 15.48 -41.81 -8.17
N GLY A 319 16.49 -41.11 -8.68
CA GLY A 319 16.58 -40.67 -10.08
C GLY A 319 16.12 -39.23 -10.27
N PRO A 320 15.80 -38.82 -11.52
CA PRO A 320 15.43 -37.43 -11.84
C PRO A 320 14.04 -37.09 -11.27
N GLN A 321 14.01 -36.07 -10.40
CA GLN A 321 12.79 -35.60 -9.74
C GLN A 321 12.32 -34.27 -10.34
N TYR A 322 13.25 -33.34 -10.54
CA TYR A 322 13.02 -31.99 -11.03
C TYR A 322 13.75 -31.77 -12.34
N VAL A 323 13.07 -31.19 -13.32
CA VAL A 323 13.62 -30.98 -14.66
C VAL A 323 13.55 -29.50 -15.01
N LEU A 324 14.68 -28.93 -15.40
CA LEU A 324 14.77 -27.57 -15.89
C LEU A 324 14.69 -27.55 -17.42
N ASN A 325 13.77 -26.74 -17.93
CA ASN A 325 13.51 -26.56 -19.35
C ASN A 325 13.82 -25.10 -19.72
N ASN A 326 14.45 -24.87 -20.88
CA ASN A 326 14.65 -23.57 -21.50
C ASN A 326 15.03 -22.40 -20.54
N PRO A 327 15.99 -22.56 -19.61
CA PRO A 327 16.34 -21.46 -18.71
C PRO A 327 16.97 -20.32 -19.50
N SER A 328 16.61 -19.09 -19.15
CA SER A 328 17.17 -17.90 -19.79
C SER A 328 17.37 -16.78 -18.77
N PHE A 329 18.14 -15.76 -19.13
CA PHE A 329 18.23 -14.56 -18.33
C PHE A 329 18.36 -13.30 -19.19
N THR A 330 17.85 -12.20 -18.67
CA THR A 330 17.93 -10.87 -19.26
C THR A 330 18.65 -9.92 -18.31
N ILE A 331 19.53 -9.07 -18.84
CA ILE A 331 20.27 -8.07 -18.07
C ILE A 331 19.48 -6.76 -18.05
N ILE A 332 19.34 -6.17 -16.87
CA ILE A 332 18.68 -4.87 -16.66
C ILE A 332 19.74 -3.87 -16.18
N GLU A 333 20.43 -3.24 -17.14
CA GLU A 333 21.56 -2.33 -16.85
C GLU A 333 21.16 -1.16 -15.95
N GLU A 334 20.00 -0.54 -16.18
CA GLU A 334 19.52 0.62 -15.42
C GLU A 334 19.32 0.33 -13.92
N LYS A 335 19.02 -0.92 -13.59
CA LYS A 335 18.78 -1.39 -12.21
C LYS A 335 19.95 -2.19 -11.64
N GLN A 336 21.02 -2.38 -12.42
CA GLN A 336 22.14 -3.25 -12.06
C GLN A 336 21.67 -4.62 -11.55
N SER A 337 20.73 -5.22 -12.28
CA SER A 337 20.13 -6.51 -11.93
C SER A 337 20.04 -7.44 -13.13
N ILE A 338 19.86 -8.73 -12.86
CA ILE A 338 19.45 -9.70 -13.88
C ILE A 338 18.10 -10.31 -13.51
N THR A 339 17.31 -10.62 -14.53
CA THR A 339 16.09 -11.42 -14.40
C THR A 339 16.34 -12.78 -15.02
N VAL A 340 16.11 -13.85 -14.26
CA VAL A 340 16.33 -15.24 -14.67
C VAL A 340 14.98 -15.94 -14.73
N ASP A 341 14.65 -16.49 -15.89
CA ASP A 341 13.41 -17.23 -16.14
C ASP A 341 13.72 -18.73 -16.18
N LEU A 342 13.12 -19.48 -15.26
CA LEU A 342 13.30 -20.92 -15.11
C LEU A 342 11.96 -21.62 -15.35
N TYR A 343 11.95 -22.64 -16.21
CA TYR A 343 10.75 -23.44 -16.46
C TYR A 343 10.92 -24.84 -15.92
N TRP A 344 10.31 -25.09 -14.77
CA TRP A 344 10.47 -26.35 -14.06
C TRP A 344 9.33 -27.33 -14.35
N SER A 345 9.66 -28.60 -14.54
CA SER A 345 8.70 -29.70 -14.56
C SER A 345 9.13 -30.80 -13.59
N THR A 346 8.20 -31.69 -13.25
CA THR A 346 8.49 -32.83 -12.35
C THR A 346 8.24 -34.15 -13.06
N LEU A 347 9.12 -35.12 -12.83
CA LEU A 347 8.95 -36.50 -13.30
C LEU A 347 8.48 -37.44 -12.17
N ALA A 348 8.68 -37.04 -10.91
CA ALA A 348 8.30 -37.81 -9.73
C ALA A 348 6.99 -37.31 -9.12
N VAL A 349 6.24 -38.21 -8.49
CA VAL A 349 5.07 -37.85 -7.66
C VAL A 349 5.53 -37.14 -6.39
N ALA A 350 4.66 -36.30 -5.80
CA ALA A 350 5.03 -35.46 -4.64
C ALA A 350 5.63 -36.26 -3.46
N ALA A 351 5.12 -37.47 -3.18
CA ALA A 351 5.61 -38.31 -2.09
C ALA A 351 7.06 -38.82 -2.29
N GLU A 352 7.55 -38.80 -3.52
CA GLU A 352 8.87 -39.31 -3.89
C GLU A 352 9.92 -38.21 -4.02
N ARG A 353 9.61 -36.95 -3.69
CA ARG A 353 10.55 -35.82 -3.79
C ARG A 353 10.47 -34.87 -2.60
N PRO A 354 11.60 -34.30 -2.14
CA PRO A 354 11.60 -33.32 -1.07
C PRO A 354 11.03 -31.99 -1.56
N ALA A 355 10.40 -31.22 -0.68
CA ALA A 355 10.14 -29.81 -0.93
C ALA A 355 11.45 -29.05 -1.20
N VAL A 356 11.50 -28.20 -2.21
CA VAL A 356 12.76 -27.55 -2.64
C VAL A 356 12.73 -26.02 -2.54
N THR A 357 13.91 -25.47 -2.28
CA THR A 357 14.29 -24.09 -2.56
C THR A 357 15.14 -24.07 -3.82
N VAL A 358 14.81 -23.16 -4.75
CA VAL A 358 15.63 -22.86 -5.92
C VAL A 358 16.61 -21.77 -5.54
N PHE A 359 17.89 -21.99 -5.84
CA PHE A 359 18.90 -20.95 -5.73
C PHE A 359 19.44 -20.58 -7.10
N VAL A 360 19.67 -19.29 -7.28
CA VAL A 360 20.35 -18.73 -8.44
C VAL A 360 21.48 -17.85 -7.95
N HIS A 361 22.71 -18.17 -8.34
CA HIS A 361 23.91 -17.43 -7.95
C HIS A 361 24.57 -16.80 -9.18
N VAL A 362 25.01 -15.56 -9.03
CA VAL A 362 25.87 -14.87 -10.01
C VAL A 362 27.27 -14.79 -9.43
N LEU A 363 28.23 -15.46 -10.08
CA LEU A 363 29.60 -15.59 -9.60
C LEU A 363 30.59 -14.97 -10.58
N ASP A 364 31.62 -14.33 -10.04
CA ASP A 364 32.82 -13.97 -10.79
C ASP A 364 33.65 -15.22 -11.12
N THR A 365 34.00 -15.40 -12.38
CA THR A 365 34.65 -16.62 -12.89
C THR A 365 36.12 -16.73 -12.51
N GLN A 366 36.80 -15.62 -12.25
CA GLN A 366 38.23 -15.59 -11.96
C GLN A 366 38.48 -15.77 -10.46
N THR A 367 37.65 -15.12 -9.65
CA THR A 367 37.80 -15.05 -8.18
C THR A 367 36.87 -16.01 -7.44
N GLY A 368 35.79 -16.47 -8.08
CA GLY A 368 34.73 -17.24 -7.42
C GLY A 368 33.83 -16.40 -6.50
N MET A 369 33.96 -15.07 -6.52
CA MET A 369 33.21 -14.18 -5.64
C MET A 369 31.72 -14.14 -6.00
N LEU A 370 30.85 -14.14 -4.99
CA LEU A 370 29.42 -13.96 -5.16
C LEU A 370 29.09 -12.49 -5.47
N ILE A 371 28.46 -12.25 -6.60
CA ILE A 371 28.06 -10.92 -7.08
C ILE A 371 26.62 -10.61 -6.70
N GLY A 372 25.76 -11.63 -6.75
CA GLY A 372 24.34 -11.55 -6.40
C GLY A 372 23.74 -12.95 -6.30
N GLN A 373 22.64 -13.08 -5.57
CA GLN A 373 21.93 -14.36 -5.42
C GLN A 373 20.44 -14.18 -5.19
N SER A 374 19.68 -15.25 -5.43
CA SER A 374 18.29 -15.40 -5.02
C SER A 374 18.03 -16.85 -4.63
N ASP A 375 17.64 -17.06 -3.37
CA ASP A 375 17.28 -18.37 -2.80
C ASP A 375 15.85 -18.30 -2.29
N THR A 376 14.92 -18.88 -3.04
CA THR A 376 13.49 -18.82 -2.71
C THR A 376 12.79 -20.14 -3.00
N ILE A 377 11.74 -20.42 -2.25
CA ILE A 377 10.74 -21.41 -2.68
C ILE A 377 10.23 -20.96 -4.07
N PRO A 378 9.97 -21.88 -5.02
CA PRO A 378 9.59 -21.51 -6.38
C PRO A 378 8.42 -20.54 -6.48
N ALA A 379 8.44 -19.73 -7.54
CA ALA A 379 7.52 -18.64 -7.82
C ALA A 379 7.37 -17.68 -6.63
N HIS A 380 8.51 -17.20 -6.13
CA HIS A 380 8.61 -16.30 -4.95
C HIS A 380 7.95 -16.83 -3.68
N GLY A 381 7.87 -18.15 -3.52
CA GLY A 381 7.23 -18.83 -2.41
C GLY A 381 5.72 -19.01 -2.55
N TYR A 382 5.15 -18.61 -3.68
CA TYR A 382 3.71 -18.72 -3.93
C TYR A 382 3.33 -20.01 -4.68
N TRP A 383 4.27 -20.70 -5.33
CA TRP A 383 3.99 -21.99 -5.98
C TRP A 383 4.98 -23.08 -5.54
N PRO A 384 4.94 -23.49 -4.25
CA PRO A 384 5.82 -24.50 -3.70
C PRO A 384 5.81 -25.79 -4.50
N SER A 385 6.96 -26.47 -4.48
CA SER A 385 7.19 -27.69 -5.23
C SER A 385 6.16 -28.77 -4.96
N GLU A 386 5.60 -28.84 -3.77
CA GLU A 386 4.64 -29.84 -3.31
C GLU A 386 3.35 -29.87 -4.15
N TRP A 387 3.01 -28.76 -4.81
CA TRP A 387 1.84 -28.66 -5.68
C TRP A 387 2.12 -28.99 -7.14
N TRP A 388 3.37 -29.30 -7.49
CA TRP A 388 3.70 -29.62 -8.86
C TRP A 388 3.19 -31.02 -9.24
N THR A 389 2.48 -31.07 -10.35
CA THR A 389 2.03 -32.30 -10.99
C THR A 389 2.74 -32.47 -12.34
N ASN A 390 2.71 -33.67 -12.91
CA ASN A 390 3.43 -34.02 -14.13
C ASN A 390 2.92 -33.28 -15.40
N ASN A 391 1.74 -32.66 -15.31
CA ASN A 391 1.15 -31.82 -16.36
C ASN A 391 1.51 -30.34 -16.23
N LEU A 392 2.25 -29.92 -15.21
CA LEU A 392 2.59 -28.51 -15.02
C LEU A 392 4.03 -28.21 -15.44
N ILE A 393 4.19 -27.05 -16.06
CA ILE A 393 5.46 -26.33 -16.15
C ILE A 393 5.33 -25.12 -15.23
N VAL A 394 6.20 -25.02 -14.24
CA VAL A 394 6.24 -23.87 -13.32
C VAL A 394 7.25 -22.87 -13.85
N HIS A 395 6.74 -21.71 -14.28
CA HIS A 395 7.55 -20.55 -14.62
C HIS A 395 7.93 -19.83 -13.32
N ASP A 396 9.20 -19.94 -12.98
CA ASP A 396 9.82 -19.39 -11.78
C ASP A 396 10.80 -18.31 -12.18
N GLN A 397 10.49 -17.06 -11.82
CA GLN A 397 11.28 -15.91 -12.19
C GLN A 397 12.06 -15.37 -10.99
N HIS A 398 13.37 -15.18 -11.15
CA HIS A 398 14.23 -14.59 -10.13
C HIS A 398 14.76 -13.24 -10.61
N THR A 399 14.58 -12.18 -9.80
CA THR A 399 15.27 -10.90 -10.01
C THR A 399 16.40 -10.78 -9.00
N ILE A 400 17.62 -10.63 -9.50
CA ILE A 400 18.85 -10.66 -8.70
C ILE A 400 19.55 -9.31 -8.84
N GLU A 401 19.61 -8.55 -7.74
CA GLU A 401 20.43 -7.35 -7.66
C GLU A 401 21.92 -7.73 -7.60
N LEU A 402 22.74 -7.02 -8.36
CA LEU A 402 24.16 -7.28 -8.47
C LEU A 402 24.98 -6.21 -7.77
N THR A 403 26.04 -6.62 -7.10
CA THR A 403 26.99 -5.70 -6.45
C THR A 403 27.86 -4.92 -7.45
N ILE A 404 28.05 -5.45 -8.66
CA ILE A 404 28.74 -4.82 -9.79
C ILE A 404 27.97 -5.06 -11.10
N PRO A 405 28.18 -4.25 -12.16
CA PRO A 405 27.57 -4.50 -13.46
C PRO A 405 27.86 -5.90 -14.00
N PHE A 406 26.86 -6.52 -14.65
CA PHE A 406 27.03 -7.83 -15.24
C PHE A 406 27.95 -7.79 -16.47
N ASP A 407 28.77 -8.81 -16.64
CA ASP A 407 29.68 -9.00 -17.77
C ASP A 407 29.62 -10.49 -18.13
N SER A 408 29.19 -10.80 -19.35
CA SER A 408 29.00 -12.17 -19.83
C SER A 408 30.31 -12.94 -19.97
N ASP A 409 31.44 -12.26 -20.11
CA ASP A 409 32.76 -12.87 -20.28
C ASP A 409 33.39 -13.24 -18.94
N SER A 410 33.09 -12.47 -17.88
CA SER A 410 33.68 -12.66 -16.54
C SER A 410 32.71 -13.23 -15.51
N HIS A 411 31.40 -13.28 -15.75
CA HIS A 411 30.42 -13.75 -14.76
C HIS A 411 29.61 -14.97 -15.25
N HIS A 412 29.28 -15.86 -14.31
CA HIS A 412 28.43 -17.02 -14.54
C HIS A 412 27.13 -16.90 -13.74
N VAL A 413 26.01 -17.27 -14.35
CA VAL A 413 24.73 -17.51 -13.68
C VAL A 413 24.59 -19.01 -13.45
N LEU A 414 24.49 -19.42 -12.20
CA LEU A 414 24.36 -20.82 -11.78
C LEU A 414 23.01 -21.03 -11.10
N VAL A 415 22.35 -22.13 -11.41
CA VAL A 415 21.08 -22.55 -10.80
C VAL A 415 21.22 -23.92 -10.16
N GLY A 416 20.56 -24.13 -9.03
CA GLY A 416 20.46 -25.43 -8.39
C GLY A 416 19.29 -25.49 -7.42
N LEU A 417 19.16 -26.64 -6.75
CA LEU A 417 18.06 -26.95 -5.84
C LEU A 417 18.62 -27.51 -4.53
N TYR A 418 17.97 -27.18 -3.41
CA TYR A 418 18.20 -27.86 -2.14
C TYR A 418 16.89 -28.05 -1.37
N PRO A 419 16.76 -29.06 -0.49
CA PRO A 419 15.57 -29.27 0.32
C PRO A 419 15.28 -28.07 1.23
N VAL A 420 14.02 -27.64 1.35
CA VAL A 420 13.64 -26.48 2.16
C VAL A 420 14.24 -26.57 3.57
N GLY A 421 14.94 -25.50 3.97
CA GLY A 421 15.62 -25.42 5.27
C GLY A 421 16.96 -26.16 5.37
N GLN A 422 17.48 -26.73 4.27
CA GLN A 422 18.71 -27.51 4.24
C GLN A 422 19.65 -27.06 3.10
N PRO A 423 20.24 -25.85 3.17
CA PRO A 423 21.08 -25.29 2.09
C PRO A 423 22.35 -26.12 1.79
N ASP A 424 22.84 -26.89 2.77
CA ASP A 424 24.01 -27.77 2.61
C ASP A 424 23.69 -29.10 1.91
N ALA A 425 22.40 -29.42 1.72
CA ALA A 425 21.94 -30.70 1.16
C ALA A 425 21.51 -30.58 -0.31
N ARG A 426 22.32 -29.90 -1.13
CA ARG A 426 22.00 -29.63 -2.55
C ARG A 426 21.72 -30.91 -3.34
N LEU A 427 20.72 -30.84 -4.21
CA LEU A 427 20.36 -31.94 -5.09
C LEU A 427 21.36 -32.02 -6.24
N PRO A 428 21.96 -33.20 -6.50
CA PRO A 428 22.86 -33.36 -7.62
C PRO A 428 22.11 -33.39 -8.96
N ILE A 429 22.83 -33.03 -10.01
CA ILE A 429 22.46 -33.27 -11.39
C ILE A 429 22.60 -34.77 -11.67
N VAL A 430 21.52 -35.37 -12.14
CA VAL A 430 21.43 -36.78 -12.49
C VAL A 430 21.25 -36.90 -14.01
N ASN A 431 22.10 -37.71 -14.65
CA ASN A 431 22.01 -38.04 -16.07
C ASN A 431 21.24 -39.37 -16.26
N ASN A 432 20.90 -39.74 -17.50
CA ASN A 432 20.25 -41.03 -17.83
C ASN A 432 21.11 -42.28 -17.52
N THR A 433 22.26 -42.13 -16.84
CA THR A 433 23.17 -43.19 -16.41
C THR A 433 23.33 -43.25 -14.88
N ASP A 434 22.53 -42.51 -14.12
CA ASP A 434 22.47 -42.50 -12.64
C ASP A 434 23.78 -42.13 -11.92
N GLU A 435 24.72 -41.46 -12.58
CA GLU A 435 25.96 -40.97 -11.93
C GLU A 435 25.87 -39.48 -11.57
N PRO A 436 26.03 -39.10 -10.28
CA PRO A 436 26.02 -37.71 -9.85
C PRO A 436 27.29 -36.98 -10.31
N THR A 437 27.15 -35.83 -10.95
CA THR A 437 28.30 -35.10 -11.54
C THR A 437 28.58 -33.74 -10.90
N ARG A 438 27.55 -32.91 -10.70
CA ARG A 438 27.59 -31.56 -10.11
C ARG A 438 26.28 -31.27 -9.37
N ASP A 439 26.20 -30.17 -8.62
CA ASP A 439 25.00 -29.71 -7.89
C ASP A 439 24.38 -28.42 -8.48
N THR A 440 24.98 -27.91 -9.56
CA THR A 440 24.63 -26.64 -10.20
C THR A 440 24.74 -26.72 -11.71
N TRP A 441 23.82 -26.05 -12.39
CA TRP A 441 23.82 -25.88 -13.84
C TRP A 441 24.14 -24.43 -14.20
N ARG A 442 24.94 -24.22 -15.26
CA ARG A 442 25.25 -22.88 -15.76
C ARG A 442 24.24 -22.49 -16.83
N ILE A 443 23.54 -21.37 -16.62
CA ILE A 443 22.67 -20.78 -17.63
C ILE A 443 23.56 -20.00 -18.61
N THR A 444 23.39 -20.26 -19.90
CA THR A 444 24.04 -19.51 -20.98
C THR A 444 23.12 -18.43 -21.53
N PRO A 445 23.65 -17.28 -21.97
CA PRO A 445 22.86 -16.21 -22.59
C PRO A 445 22.10 -16.66 -23.83
#